data_AF-A5DL61-F1
#
_entry.id   AF-A5DL61-F1
#
_cell.length_a   1.000
_cell.length_b   1.000
_cell.length_c   1.000
_cell.angle_alpha   90.00
_cell.angle_beta   90.00
_cell.angle_gamma   90.00
#
_symmetry.space_group_name_H-M   'P 1'
#
loop_
_entity.id
_entity.type
_entity.pdbx_description
1 polymer ?
#
loop_
_entity_poly.entity_id
_entity_poly.type
_entity_poly.pdbx_seq_one_letter_code
_entity_poly.pdbx_strand_id
1 'polypeptide(L)'
;MKKIFLIDCPGIVPPSSKDSESDILFRGVVRVEHVSNPEQYIGDMLQKCERKHLERTYEIKGWSRFEDDKSLVEKASIEFIELLARKLGRLLKGGEPDESGVAKQVLNDFNRGKIPWFVPPPKDEETRTGEDKKADYKKKRAEREASKIAAATDEVAAEDDEWQGIEE
;
A
#
# COMPACT_ATOMS: atom_id res chain seq x y z
N MET A 1 33.53 -22.86 0.31
CA MET A 1 32.53 -23.49 -0.60
C MET A 1 31.17 -22.86 -0.33
N LYS A 2 30.55 -22.19 -1.29
CA LYS A 2 29.17 -21.70 -1.13
C LYS A 2 28.22 -22.91 -1.32
N LYS A 3 27.49 -23.29 -0.26
CA LYS A 3 26.64 -24.50 -0.19
C LYS A 3 25.12 -24.20 -0.27
N ILE A 4 24.72 -23.00 -0.68
CA ILE A 4 23.31 -22.60 -0.73
C ILE A 4 22.94 -22.28 -2.18
N PHE A 5 21.84 -22.89 -2.63
CA PHE A 5 21.22 -22.63 -3.93
C PHE A 5 19.81 -22.11 -3.68
N LEU A 6 19.46 -21.02 -4.34
CA LEU A 6 18.11 -20.47 -4.34
C LEU A 6 17.39 -21.00 -5.59
N ILE A 7 16.18 -21.48 -5.40
CA ILE A 7 15.28 -21.90 -6.48
C ILE A 7 14.06 -21.00 -6.39
N ASP A 8 13.65 -20.46 -7.53
CA ASP A 8 12.43 -19.69 -7.68
C ASP A 8 11.45 -20.44 -8.59
N CYS A 9 10.18 -20.45 -8.22
CA CYS A 9 9.12 -21.13 -8.96
C CYS A 9 7.97 -20.15 -9.22
N PRO A 10 7.17 -20.35 -10.28
CA PRO A 10 6.07 -19.44 -10.58
C PRO A 10 5.02 -19.45 -9.45
N GLY A 11 4.29 -18.34 -9.31
CA GLY A 11 3.18 -18.23 -8.36
C GLY A 11 2.07 -19.24 -8.67
N ILE A 12 1.57 -19.92 -7.64
CA ILE A 12 0.48 -20.90 -7.73
C ILE A 12 -0.71 -20.37 -6.93
N VAL A 13 -1.91 -20.47 -7.51
CA VAL A 13 -3.17 -20.14 -6.84
C VAL A 13 -4.02 -21.40 -6.75
N PRO A 14 -4.17 -21.99 -5.54
CA PRO A 14 -5.01 -23.17 -5.35
C PRO A 14 -6.48 -22.86 -5.65
N PRO A 15 -7.23 -23.76 -6.30
CA PRO A 15 -8.66 -23.59 -6.48
C PRO A 15 -9.36 -23.68 -5.12
N SER A 16 -10.04 -22.61 -4.71
CA SER A 16 -10.80 -22.50 -3.47
C SER A 16 -12.22 -22.07 -3.80
N SER A 17 -13.23 -22.82 -3.36
CA SER A 17 -14.64 -22.43 -3.53
C SER A 17 -15.08 -21.30 -2.60
N LYS A 18 -14.23 -20.88 -1.66
CA LYS A 18 -14.52 -19.78 -0.73
C LYS A 18 -14.06 -18.43 -1.27
N ASP A 19 -13.18 -18.43 -2.26
CA ASP A 19 -12.58 -17.22 -2.79
C ASP A 19 -13.55 -16.57 -3.77
N SER A 20 -13.91 -15.32 -3.52
CA SER A 20 -14.71 -14.55 -4.46
C SER A 20 -13.87 -14.15 -5.68
N GLU A 21 -14.53 -13.87 -6.81
CA GLU A 21 -13.84 -13.36 -8.00
C GLU A 21 -13.11 -12.04 -7.73
N SER A 22 -13.70 -11.16 -6.91
CA SER A 22 -13.07 -9.90 -6.52
C SER A 22 -11.82 -10.13 -5.67
N ASP A 23 -11.83 -11.08 -4.74
CA ASP A 23 -10.63 -11.44 -3.96
C ASP A 23 -9.52 -12.04 -4.83
N ILE A 24 -9.86 -12.80 -5.88
CA ILE A 24 -8.87 -13.29 -6.85
C ILE A 24 -8.27 -12.12 -7.63
N LEU A 25 -9.10 -11.17 -8.07
CA LEU A 25 -8.66 -10.00 -8.82
C LEU A 25 -7.74 -9.08 -8.02
N PHE A 26 -8.10 -8.78 -6.77
CA PHE A 26 -7.34 -7.90 -5.88
C PHE A 26 -6.01 -8.50 -5.38
N ARG A 27 -5.84 -9.82 -5.49
CA ARG A 27 -4.56 -10.49 -5.26
C ARG A 27 -3.63 -10.44 -6.49
N GLY A 28 -4.05 -9.80 -7.58
CA GLY A 28 -3.24 -9.67 -8.81
C GLY A 28 -3.08 -10.98 -9.58
N VAL A 29 -3.94 -11.97 -9.35
CA VAL A 29 -3.89 -13.28 -10.01
C VAL A 29 -4.25 -13.17 -11.49
N VAL A 30 -5.23 -12.32 -11.80
CA VAL A 30 -5.75 -12.11 -13.15
C VAL A 30 -5.25 -10.77 -13.69
N ARG A 31 -4.89 -10.76 -14.98
CA ARG A 31 -4.58 -9.53 -15.69
C ARG A 31 -5.87 -8.74 -15.92
N VAL A 32 -5.89 -7.50 -15.44
CA VAL A 32 -7.05 -6.60 -15.48
C VAL A 32 -7.54 -6.35 -16.91
N GLU A 33 -6.67 -6.45 -17.90
CA GLU A 33 -6.99 -6.27 -19.32
C GLU A 33 -7.99 -7.32 -19.84
N HIS A 34 -7.94 -8.54 -19.29
CA HIS A 34 -8.79 -9.67 -19.67
C HIS A 34 -10.08 -9.77 -18.84
N VAL A 35 -10.25 -8.92 -17.84
CA VAL A 35 -11.46 -8.89 -17.02
C VAL A 35 -12.61 -8.33 -17.86
N SER A 36 -13.70 -9.09 -17.92
CA SER A 36 -14.97 -8.63 -18.50
C SER A 36 -15.71 -7.80 -17.47
N ASN A 37 -16.31 -6.68 -17.89
CA ASN A 37 -17.07 -5.76 -17.05
C ASN A 37 -16.29 -5.36 -15.77
N PRO A 38 -15.13 -4.70 -15.90
CA PRO A 38 -14.27 -4.33 -14.78
C PRO A 38 -14.94 -3.36 -13.78
N GLU A 39 -15.94 -2.59 -14.23
CA GLU A 39 -16.69 -1.63 -13.42
C GLU A 39 -17.38 -2.27 -12.20
N GLN A 40 -17.81 -3.54 -12.30
CA GLN A 40 -18.50 -4.24 -11.21
C GLN A 40 -17.63 -4.41 -9.95
N TYR A 41 -16.30 -4.48 -10.12
CA TYR A 41 -15.35 -4.70 -9.02
C TYR A 41 -14.96 -3.41 -8.30
N ILE A 42 -15.36 -2.24 -8.82
CA ILE A 42 -15.02 -0.95 -8.19
C ILE A 42 -15.73 -0.80 -6.84
N GLY A 43 -17.00 -1.24 -6.73
CA GLY A 43 -17.72 -1.21 -5.45
C GLY A 43 -17.01 -1.99 -4.34
N ASP A 44 -16.50 -3.18 -4.65
CA ASP A 44 -15.73 -3.99 -3.70
C ASP A 44 -14.38 -3.35 -3.34
N MET A 45 -13.73 -2.70 -4.31
CA MET A 45 -12.48 -1.97 -4.07
C MET A 45 -12.71 -0.77 -3.15
N LEU A 46 -13.77 0.01 -3.38
CA LEU A 46 -14.14 1.13 -2.52
C LEU A 46 -14.33 0.70 -1.06
N GLN A 47 -14.90 -0.49 -0.81
CA GLN A 47 -15.05 -1.02 0.54
C GLN A 47 -13.73 -1.39 1.23
N LYS A 48 -12.68 -1.70 0.45
CA LYS A 48 -11.34 -2.02 0.98
C LYS A 48 -10.46 -0.78 1.19
N CYS A 49 -10.77 0.32 0.52
CA CYS A 49 -10.00 1.56 0.57
C CYS A 49 -10.68 2.63 1.42
N GLU A 50 -9.91 3.35 2.23
CA GLU A 50 -10.44 4.56 2.87
C GLU A 50 -10.66 5.66 1.83
N ARG A 51 -11.82 6.31 1.87
CA ARG A 51 -12.19 7.39 0.94
C ARG A 51 -11.14 8.48 0.86
N LYS A 52 -10.57 8.88 2.01
CA LYS A 52 -9.51 9.90 2.09
C LYS A 52 -8.31 9.57 1.19
N HIS A 53 -7.94 8.30 1.07
CA HIS A 53 -6.81 7.88 0.24
C HIS A 53 -7.14 7.97 -1.25
N LEU A 54 -8.35 7.61 -1.64
CA LEU A 54 -8.83 7.74 -3.02
C LEU A 54 -8.94 9.21 -3.44
N GLU A 55 -9.56 10.05 -2.61
CA GLU A 55 -9.68 11.49 -2.88
C GLU A 55 -8.31 12.15 -2.98
N ARG A 56 -7.33 11.74 -2.17
CA ARG A 56 -5.96 12.27 -2.25
C ARG A 56 -5.23 11.79 -3.51
N THR A 57 -5.39 10.52 -3.88
CA THR A 57 -4.66 9.89 -4.99
C THR A 57 -5.13 10.43 -6.34
N TYR A 58 -6.44 10.60 -6.48
CA TYR A 58 -7.05 11.02 -7.74
C TYR A 58 -7.49 12.49 -7.73
N GLU A 59 -7.38 13.19 -6.60
CA GLU A 59 -7.80 14.59 -6.39
C GLU A 59 -9.20 14.88 -6.98
N ILE A 60 -10.13 14.00 -6.61
CA ILE A 60 -11.56 14.06 -6.93
C ILE A 60 -12.34 14.00 -5.62
N LYS A 61 -13.49 14.67 -5.59
CA LYS A 61 -14.36 14.79 -4.41
C LYS A 61 -15.82 14.80 -4.86
N GLY A 62 -16.73 14.58 -3.92
CA GLY A 62 -18.17 14.81 -4.14
C GLY A 62 -18.98 13.60 -4.59
N TRP A 63 -18.42 12.38 -4.61
CA TRP A 63 -19.22 11.16 -4.74
C TRP A 63 -19.92 10.79 -3.43
N SER A 64 -20.95 9.96 -3.52
CA SER A 64 -21.81 9.47 -2.45
C SER A 64 -21.02 8.84 -1.30
N ARG A 65 -21.42 9.14 -0.05
CA ARG A 65 -20.76 8.62 1.15
C ARG A 65 -21.30 7.22 1.48
N PHE A 66 -20.64 6.20 0.97
CA PHE A 66 -20.99 4.81 1.25
C PHE A 66 -20.61 4.34 2.67
N GLU A 67 -19.83 5.13 3.41
CA GLU A 67 -19.46 4.87 4.81
C GLU A 67 -20.67 4.94 5.76
N ASP A 68 -21.62 5.83 5.45
CA ASP A 68 -22.84 6.04 6.25
C ASP A 68 -23.91 4.99 5.91
N ASP A 69 -24.01 4.61 4.63
CA ASP A 69 -24.98 3.64 4.13
C ASP A 69 -24.36 2.76 3.02
N LYS A 70 -24.26 1.46 3.30
CA LYS A 70 -23.71 0.46 2.37
C LYS A 70 -24.58 0.26 1.12
N SER A 71 -25.86 0.63 1.17
CA SER A 71 -26.72 0.58 -0.02
C SER A 71 -26.27 1.57 -1.10
N LEU A 72 -25.48 2.59 -0.73
CA LEU A 72 -24.96 3.59 -1.64
C LEU A 72 -23.66 3.18 -2.34
N VAL A 73 -23.10 1.98 -2.08
CA VAL A 73 -21.82 1.55 -2.67
C VAL A 73 -21.89 1.53 -4.20
N GLU A 74 -22.96 0.99 -4.76
CA GLU A 74 -23.13 0.91 -6.22
C GLU A 74 -23.17 2.31 -6.83
N LYS A 75 -23.99 3.20 -6.26
CA LYS A 75 -24.08 4.60 -6.68
C LYS A 75 -22.73 5.33 -6.55
N ALA A 76 -22.03 5.14 -5.43
CA ALA A 76 -20.73 5.74 -5.19
C ALA A 76 -19.67 5.24 -6.19
N SER A 77 -19.74 3.97 -6.60
CA SER A 77 -18.83 3.40 -7.59
C SER A 77 -19.01 4.04 -8.97
N ILE A 78 -20.25 4.24 -9.42
CA ILE A 78 -20.57 4.90 -10.69
C ILE A 78 -20.10 6.36 -10.63
N GLU A 79 -20.51 7.13 -9.62
CA GLU A 79 -20.11 8.54 -9.47
C GLU A 79 -18.58 8.70 -9.38
N PHE A 80 -17.89 7.79 -8.70
CA PHE A 80 -16.43 7.77 -8.62
C PHE A 80 -15.79 7.62 -10.00
N ILE A 81 -16.25 6.65 -10.79
CA ILE A 81 -15.74 6.38 -12.15
C ILE A 81 -16.04 7.57 -13.07
N GLU A 82 -17.25 8.12 -13.04
CA GLU A 82 -17.65 9.25 -13.87
C GLU A 82 -16.82 10.50 -13.58
N LEU A 83 -16.64 10.85 -12.30
CA LEU A 83 -15.83 12.00 -11.88
C LEU A 83 -14.38 11.83 -12.33
N LEU A 84 -13.83 10.62 -12.19
CA LEU A 84 -12.47 10.32 -12.62
C LEU A 84 -12.34 10.37 -14.15
N ALA A 85 -13.29 9.81 -14.90
CA ALA A 85 -13.32 9.83 -16.35
C ALA A 85 -13.31 11.27 -16.89
N ARG A 86 -14.16 12.13 -16.33
CA ARG A 86 -14.25 13.54 -16.69
C ARG A 86 -12.96 14.29 -16.35
N LYS A 87 -12.36 14.05 -15.18
CA LYS A 87 -11.09 14.67 -14.80
C LYS A 87 -9.95 14.26 -15.73
N LEU A 88 -9.87 12.99 -16.10
CA LEU A 88 -8.82 12.46 -16.98
C LEU A 88 -9.07 12.76 -18.47
N GLY A 89 -10.23 13.29 -18.83
CA GLY A 89 -10.63 13.48 -20.23
C GLY A 89 -10.87 12.17 -20.98
N ARG A 90 -11.13 11.07 -20.26
CA ARG A 90 -11.29 9.73 -20.82
C ARG A 90 -12.76 9.48 -21.15
N LEU A 91 -13.21 10.14 -22.23
CA LEU A 91 -14.59 10.13 -22.70
C LEU A 91 -14.70 9.44 -24.07
N LEU A 92 -15.80 8.73 -24.27
CA LEU A 92 -16.21 8.16 -25.55
C LEU A 92 -16.79 9.25 -26.48
N LYS A 93 -17.06 8.86 -27.72
CA LYS A 93 -17.78 9.74 -28.67
C LYS A 93 -19.13 10.13 -28.08
N GLY A 94 -19.46 11.41 -28.13
CA GLY A 94 -20.68 11.94 -27.51
C GLY A 94 -20.47 12.47 -26.08
N GLY A 95 -19.24 12.37 -25.52
CA GLY A 95 -18.94 12.92 -24.20
C GLY A 95 -19.36 12.03 -23.04
N GLU A 96 -19.71 10.77 -23.32
CA GLU A 96 -19.99 9.75 -22.32
C GLU A 96 -18.69 9.29 -21.65
N PRO A 97 -18.68 9.05 -20.33
CA PRO A 97 -17.50 8.55 -19.63
C PRO A 97 -17.16 7.11 -20.07
N ASP A 98 -15.88 6.83 -20.34
CA ASP A 98 -15.43 5.45 -20.61
C ASP A 98 -15.25 4.70 -19.28
N GLU A 99 -16.34 4.14 -18.77
CA GLU A 99 -16.39 3.44 -17.49
C GLU A 99 -15.43 2.27 -17.42
N SER A 100 -15.50 1.35 -18.39
CA SER A 100 -14.73 0.11 -18.36
C SER A 100 -13.23 0.37 -18.39
N GLY A 101 -12.74 1.31 -19.21
CA GLY A 101 -11.31 1.54 -19.24
C GLY A 101 -10.80 2.40 -18.08
N VAL A 102 -11.62 3.27 -17.49
CA VAL A 102 -11.28 3.92 -16.21
C VAL A 102 -11.24 2.89 -15.08
N ALA A 103 -12.19 1.96 -15.04
CA ALA A 103 -12.19 0.86 -14.09
C ALA A 103 -10.91 0.01 -14.22
N LYS A 104 -10.49 -0.35 -15.44
CA LYS A 104 -9.22 -1.05 -15.67
C LYS A 104 -8.01 -0.28 -15.14
N GLN A 105 -7.96 1.03 -15.40
CA GLN A 105 -6.88 1.88 -14.91
C GLN A 105 -6.84 1.89 -13.38
N VAL A 106 -8.00 2.05 -12.74
CA VAL A 106 -8.14 2.11 -11.29
C VAL A 106 -7.77 0.78 -10.62
N LEU A 107 -8.23 -0.35 -11.16
CA LEU A 107 -7.89 -1.69 -10.66
C LEU A 107 -6.39 -1.99 -10.81
N ASN A 108 -5.76 -1.52 -11.89
CA ASN A 108 -4.32 -1.61 -12.06
C ASN A 108 -3.56 -0.74 -11.03
N ASP A 109 -4.03 0.48 -10.77
CA ASP A 109 -3.47 1.36 -9.75
C ASP A 109 -3.60 0.76 -8.34
N PHE A 110 -4.71 0.08 -8.06
CA PHE A 110 -4.95 -0.66 -6.82
C PHE A 110 -3.92 -1.80 -6.66
N ASN A 111 -3.76 -2.65 -7.66
CA ASN A 111 -2.82 -3.80 -7.62
C ASN A 111 -1.35 -3.37 -7.59
N ARG A 112 -1.01 -2.21 -8.17
CA ARG A 112 0.35 -1.63 -8.13
C ARG A 112 0.67 -0.90 -6.82
N GLY A 113 -0.30 -0.78 -5.91
CA GLY A 113 -0.11 -0.11 -4.62
C GLY A 113 -0.07 1.42 -4.72
N LYS A 114 -0.57 2.01 -5.80
CA LYS A 114 -0.73 3.48 -5.91
C LYS A 114 -1.78 3.99 -4.92
N ILE A 115 -2.83 3.19 -4.69
CA ILE A 115 -3.87 3.43 -3.69
C ILE A 115 -3.44 2.72 -2.40
N PRO A 116 -3.15 3.45 -1.30
CA PRO A 116 -2.84 2.83 -0.02
C PRO A 116 -4.06 2.11 0.56
N TRP A 117 -3.90 0.82 0.86
CA TRP A 117 -4.89 0.02 1.58
C TRP A 117 -4.21 -1.15 2.30
N PHE A 118 -4.85 -1.68 3.33
CA PHE A 118 -4.38 -2.87 4.04
C PHE A 118 -5.55 -3.62 4.68
N VAL A 119 -5.38 -4.92 4.88
CA VAL A 119 -6.29 -5.71 5.72
C VAL A 119 -5.75 -5.67 7.15
N PRO A 120 -6.54 -5.25 8.15
CA PRO A 120 -6.08 -5.28 9.54
C PRO A 120 -5.78 -6.73 9.95
N PRO A 121 -4.76 -6.97 10.77
CA PRO A 121 -4.49 -8.30 11.29
C PRO A 121 -5.70 -8.80 12.10
N PRO A 122 -5.85 -10.14 12.25
CA PRO A 122 -6.82 -10.70 13.18
C PRO A 122 -6.66 -10.06 14.57
N LYS A 123 -7.78 -9.74 15.22
CA LYS A 123 -7.74 -9.17 16.57
C LYS A 123 -7.18 -10.23 17.52
N ASP A 124 -6.16 -9.86 18.29
CA ASP A 124 -5.70 -10.68 19.40
C ASP A 124 -6.82 -10.66 20.46
N GLU A 125 -7.51 -11.80 20.67
CA GLU A 125 -8.49 -11.94 21.75
C GLU A 125 -7.81 -12.14 23.12
N GLU A 126 -6.51 -12.43 23.12
CA GLU A 126 -5.71 -12.54 24.34
C GLU A 126 -5.17 -11.18 24.77
N THR A 127 -5.56 -10.72 25.96
CA THR A 127 -4.88 -9.62 26.65
C THR A 127 -3.45 -10.04 26.97
N ARG A 128 -2.51 -9.65 26.10
CA ARG A 128 -1.08 -9.85 26.34
C ARG A 128 -0.65 -9.09 27.60
N THR A 129 -0.57 -9.77 28.73
CA THR A 129 0.13 -9.33 29.96
C THR A 129 1.64 -9.57 29.87
N GLY A 130 2.20 -9.54 28.66
CA GLY A 130 3.62 -9.78 28.42
C GLY A 130 4.38 -8.47 28.40
N GLU A 131 5.28 -8.28 29.37
CA GLU A 131 6.30 -7.22 29.31
C GLU A 131 7.00 -7.27 27.95
N ASP A 132 7.00 -6.14 27.25
CA ASP A 132 7.45 -6.03 25.88
C ASP A 132 8.98 -6.17 25.81
N LYS A 133 9.49 -7.41 25.74
CA LYS A 133 10.93 -7.72 25.67
C LYS A 133 11.63 -7.02 24.51
N LYS A 134 10.90 -6.51 23.51
CA LYS A 134 11.43 -5.68 22.42
C LYS A 134 11.92 -4.30 22.88
N ALA A 135 11.40 -3.77 23.98
CA ALA A 135 11.88 -2.52 24.57
C ALA A 135 13.35 -2.63 25.00
N ASP A 136 13.74 -3.76 25.59
CA ASP A 136 15.12 -4.02 26.01
C ASP A 136 16.09 -4.12 24.83
N TYR A 137 15.67 -4.70 23.71
CA TYR A 137 16.49 -4.75 22.49
C TYR A 137 16.70 -3.36 21.89
N LYS A 138 15.67 -2.50 21.91
CA LYS A 138 15.76 -1.11 21.41
C LYS A 138 16.68 -0.28 22.30
N LYS A 139 16.59 -0.46 23.63
CA LYS A 139 17.46 0.20 24.61
C LYS A 139 18.93 -0.24 24.46
N LYS A 140 19.20 -1.54 24.42
CA LYS A 140 20.56 -2.08 24.21
C LYS A 140 21.19 -1.63 22.89
N ARG A 141 20.39 -1.48 21.82
CA ARG A 141 20.88 -0.97 20.54
C ARG A 141 21.25 0.51 20.62
N ALA A 142 20.41 1.34 21.24
CA ALA A 142 20.69 2.75 21.45
C ALA A 142 21.95 2.97 22.31
N GLU A 143 22.14 2.18 23.37
CA GLU A 143 23.35 2.21 24.21
C GLU A 143 24.62 1.83 23.42
N ARG A 144 24.53 0.84 22.52
CA ARG A 144 25.64 0.45 21.62
C ARG A 144 25.93 1.50 20.55
N GLU A 145 24.93 2.19 20.04
CA GLU A 145 25.11 3.27 19.06
C GLU A 145 25.70 4.51 19.74
N ALA A 146 25.23 4.87 20.94
CA ALA A 146 25.76 5.99 21.73
C ALA A 146 27.23 5.77 22.15
N SER A 147 27.59 4.56 22.58
CA SER A 147 28.98 4.23 22.94
C SER A 147 29.93 4.24 21.74
N LYS A 148 29.45 3.84 20.55
CA LYS A 148 30.24 3.97 19.31
C LYS A 148 30.42 5.42 18.88
N ILE A 149 29.38 6.25 19.03
CA ILE A 149 29.46 7.67 18.72
C ILE A 149 30.43 8.37 19.67
N ALA A 150 30.35 8.07 20.98
CA ALA A 150 31.26 8.61 21.99
C ALA A 150 32.73 8.25 21.70
N ALA A 151 33.00 6.97 21.40
CA ALA A 151 34.34 6.53 21.03
C ALA A 151 34.86 7.21 19.75
N ALA A 152 34.01 7.40 18.74
CA ALA A 152 34.39 8.10 17.52
C ALA A 152 34.65 9.60 17.76
N THR A 153 33.90 10.26 18.65
CA THR A 153 34.18 11.67 19.01
C THR A 153 35.44 11.84 19.84
N ASP A 154 35.76 10.88 20.72
CA ASP A 154 37.00 10.92 21.51
C ASP A 154 38.24 10.68 20.62
N GLU A 155 38.14 9.81 19.61
CA GLU A 155 39.20 9.60 18.62
C GLU A 155 39.44 10.83 17.74
N VAL A 156 38.37 11.51 17.28
CA VAL A 156 38.49 12.73 16.47
C VAL A 156 39.04 13.91 17.30
N ALA A 157 38.64 14.03 18.57
CA ALA A 157 39.18 15.06 19.46
C ALA A 157 40.67 14.84 19.80
N ALA A 158 41.12 13.58 19.87
CA ALA A 158 42.52 13.24 20.08
C ALA A 158 43.39 13.51 18.83
N GLU A 159 42.86 13.31 17.62
CA GLU A 159 43.55 13.66 16.37
C GLU A 159 43.67 15.18 16.17
N ASP A 160 42.68 15.97 16.59
CA ASP A 160 42.71 17.44 16.50
C ASP A 160 43.72 18.08 17.48
N ASP A 161 43.97 17.47 18.64
CA ASP A 161 44.98 17.93 19.62
C ASP A 161 46.43 17.57 19.21
N GLU A 162 46.62 16.61 18.29
CA GLU A 162 47.95 16.19 17.79
C GLU A 162 48.46 17.02 16.59
N TRP A 163 47.61 17.83 15.94
CA TRP A 163 48.02 18.66 14.81
C TRP A 163 48.62 20.00 15.26
N GLN A 164 49.90 20.01 15.63
CA GLN A 164 50.66 21.26 15.78
C GLN A 164 51.11 21.72 14.38
N GLY A 165 50.48 22.80 13.90
CA GLY A 165 50.56 23.30 12.53
C GLY A 165 51.97 23.46 11.95
N ILE A 166 52.03 23.40 10.62
CA ILE A 166 53.26 23.54 9.84
C ILE A 166 53.72 25.01 9.87
N GLU A 167 54.87 25.29 10.47
CA GLU A 167 55.54 26.60 10.39
C GLU A 167 56.14 26.82 8.98
N GLU A 168 55.95 28.04 8.47
CA GLU A 168 56.31 28.53 7.12
C GLU A 168 57.80 28.92 7.00
#